data_AF-A0A8H2XBM4-F1
#
_entry.id   AF-A0A8H2XBM4-F1
#
_cell.length_a   1.000
_cell.length_b   1.000
_cell.length_c   1.000
_cell.angle_alpha   90.00
_cell.angle_beta   90.00
_cell.angle_gamma   90.00
#
_symmetry.space_group_name_H-M   'P 1'
#
loop_
_entity.id
_entity.type
_entity.pdbx_description
1 polymer ?
#
loop_
_entity_poly.entity_id
_entity_poly.type
_entity_poly.pdbx_seq_one_letter_code
_entity_poly.pdbx_strand_id
1 'polypeptide(L)'
;MTSHPADQVYLPPELPPYLKGVQDLKPIVGVPKDEELIRILAVIRAAQKGAEIPGMADYVLISRLSEHLFEVQLGKSRYRNRYLTATFPETTTYTPPTFPAHVSIQLEPVTGAPLDEEVIKVEAAIRSYHQFSNVPSMFDPRLNAQLSQYLFDIQMGKHTQRARQSRANSVSHQMIPTTDVPRSGSATEDSNLIGTNNAGTGSDIINSNHLAQAAQAVSIRDTVGRSNRLAERANQLIERSNQIAERSNELVGQLSLPVEQSNQFVGRFNELFERLDRHSEQSNELAKKLMRPIENIGDVMGNINQVLVRIQHAIVRNHKGNTPSALDCLVNEKGETPAISRTTHHCTFADFSSDDNHLLPVVIDGISQSVHMSNKRLGRFLCFYGIGKGLRESESSDKLKAGWEDEARTRLSDYLSSCLG
;
A
#
# COMPACT_ATOMS: atom_id res chain seq x y z
N MET A 1 -4.86 -37.30 12.22
CA MET A 1 -6.18 -37.27 11.58
C MET A 1 -6.55 -35.81 11.36
N THR A 2 -6.43 -35.35 10.13
CA THR A 2 -6.63 -33.96 9.71
C THR A 2 -8.12 -33.69 9.53
N SER A 3 -8.73 -32.89 10.41
CA SER A 3 -10.09 -32.39 10.21
C SER A 3 -10.09 -31.42 9.02
N HIS A 4 -10.64 -31.88 7.89
CA HIS A 4 -10.98 -31.01 6.77
C HIS A 4 -12.11 -30.05 7.18
N PRO A 5 -12.17 -28.82 6.61
CA PRO A 5 -13.13 -27.79 7.00
C PRO A 5 -14.49 -28.05 6.33
N ALA A 6 -15.08 -29.23 6.54
CA ALA A 6 -16.35 -29.61 5.90
C ALA A 6 -17.55 -28.76 6.37
N ASP A 7 -17.44 -28.09 7.52
CA ASP A 7 -18.57 -27.44 8.20
C ASP A 7 -18.56 -25.91 8.15
N GLN A 8 -17.61 -25.27 7.45
CA GLN A 8 -17.61 -23.81 7.37
C GLN A 8 -18.63 -23.32 6.35
N VAL A 9 -19.51 -22.41 6.79
CA VAL A 9 -20.51 -21.77 5.94
C VAL A 9 -20.21 -20.27 5.86
N TYR A 10 -20.13 -19.73 4.64
CA TYR A 10 -20.01 -18.30 4.38
C TYR A 10 -21.37 -17.77 3.90
N LEU A 11 -21.96 -16.84 4.66
CA LEU A 11 -23.27 -16.27 4.37
C LEU A 11 -23.12 -14.95 3.60
N PRO A 12 -23.72 -14.80 2.41
CA PRO A 12 -23.70 -13.55 1.68
C PRO A 12 -24.67 -12.53 2.30
N PRO A 13 -24.44 -11.22 2.11
CA PRO A 13 -25.38 -10.19 2.51
C PRO A 13 -26.66 -10.23 1.67
N GLU A 14 -27.77 -9.73 2.23
CA GLU A 14 -29.03 -9.64 1.50
C GLU A 14 -28.93 -8.67 0.32
N LEU A 15 -29.29 -9.16 -0.86
CA LEU A 15 -29.20 -8.39 -2.10
C LEU A 15 -30.55 -7.71 -2.45
N PRO A 16 -30.53 -6.44 -2.85
CA PRO A 16 -31.67 -5.77 -3.48
C PRO A 16 -32.10 -6.46 -4.78
N PRO A 17 -33.36 -6.28 -5.22
CA PRO A 17 -33.90 -6.94 -6.42
C PRO A 17 -33.07 -6.75 -7.69
N TYR A 18 -32.51 -5.55 -7.90
CA TYR A 18 -31.71 -5.26 -9.09
C TYR A 18 -30.38 -6.02 -9.13
N LEU A 19 -29.79 -6.35 -7.98
CA LEU A 19 -28.57 -7.18 -7.89
C LEU A 19 -28.89 -8.68 -7.93
N LYS A 20 -30.03 -9.10 -7.36
CA LYS A 20 -30.53 -10.48 -7.51
C LYS A 20 -30.77 -10.85 -8.98
N GLY A 21 -31.19 -9.89 -9.80
CA GLY A 21 -31.33 -10.04 -11.25
C GLY A 21 -30.00 -10.23 -12.00
N VAL A 22 -28.88 -9.78 -11.43
CA VAL A 22 -27.53 -10.04 -11.99
C VAL A 22 -27.04 -11.40 -11.56
N GLN A 23 -27.02 -11.66 -10.25
CA GLN A 23 -26.56 -12.92 -9.70
C GLN A 23 -27.08 -13.09 -8.26
N ASP A 24 -27.82 -14.16 -8.02
CA ASP A 24 -28.24 -14.53 -6.66
C ASP A 24 -27.09 -15.27 -5.95
N LEU A 25 -26.55 -14.65 -4.90
CA LEU A 25 -25.48 -15.22 -4.08
C LEU A 25 -26.06 -16.20 -3.08
N LYS A 26 -25.57 -17.44 -3.11
CA LYS A 26 -25.98 -18.50 -2.19
C LYS A 26 -24.92 -18.69 -1.10
N PRO A 27 -25.30 -19.18 0.09
CA PRO A 27 -24.35 -19.63 1.09
C PRO A 27 -23.32 -20.62 0.51
N ILE A 28 -22.05 -20.39 0.82
CA ILE A 28 -20.94 -21.26 0.38
C ILE A 28 -20.63 -22.21 1.54
N VAL A 29 -20.60 -23.52 1.26
CA VAL A 29 -20.31 -24.55 2.27
C VAL A 29 -19.00 -25.26 1.92
N GLY A 30 -18.07 -25.29 2.86
CA GLY A 30 -16.76 -25.91 2.69
C GLY A 30 -15.73 -24.99 2.04
N VAL A 31 -14.83 -25.56 1.23
CA VAL A 31 -13.75 -24.81 0.57
C VAL A 31 -14.31 -24.04 -0.63
N PRO A 32 -14.19 -22.70 -0.65
CA PRO A 32 -14.75 -21.91 -1.73
C PRO A 32 -14.09 -22.17 -3.09
N LYS A 33 -14.90 -22.21 -4.15
CA LYS A 33 -14.48 -22.45 -5.53
C LYS A 33 -14.30 -21.14 -6.30
N ASP A 34 -13.58 -21.21 -7.42
CA ASP A 34 -13.41 -20.08 -8.35
C ASP A 34 -14.76 -19.51 -8.82
N GLU A 35 -15.74 -20.38 -9.08
CA GLU A 35 -17.07 -19.95 -9.55
C GLU A 35 -17.84 -19.13 -8.52
N GLU A 36 -17.63 -19.38 -7.24
CA GLU A 36 -18.28 -18.62 -6.16
C GLU A 36 -17.63 -17.24 -6.05
N LEU A 37 -16.30 -17.19 -6.15
CA LEU A 37 -15.54 -15.94 -6.16
C LEU A 37 -15.93 -15.04 -7.35
N ILE A 38 -16.09 -15.63 -8.54
CA ILE A 38 -16.53 -14.93 -9.76
C ILE A 38 -17.91 -14.30 -9.56
N ARG A 39 -18.85 -15.04 -8.95
CA ARG A 39 -20.20 -14.53 -8.68
C ARG A 39 -20.17 -13.33 -7.72
N ILE A 40 -19.39 -13.41 -6.64
CA ILE A 40 -19.26 -12.32 -5.67
C ILE A 40 -18.66 -11.07 -6.34
N LEU A 41 -17.57 -11.23 -7.10
CA LEU A 41 -16.94 -10.14 -7.83
C LEU A 41 -17.86 -9.51 -8.89
N ALA A 42 -18.71 -10.32 -9.53
CA ALA A 42 -19.72 -9.82 -10.47
C ALA A 42 -20.76 -8.95 -9.78
N VAL A 43 -21.26 -9.36 -8.61
CA VAL A 43 -22.23 -8.58 -7.81
C VAL A 43 -21.60 -7.29 -7.29
N ILE A 44 -20.36 -7.33 -6.78
CA ILE A 44 -19.63 -6.13 -6.35
C ILE A 44 -19.52 -5.13 -7.51
N ARG A 45 -19.14 -5.60 -8.70
CA ARG A 45 -19.04 -4.74 -9.89
C ARG A 45 -20.39 -4.13 -10.27
N ALA A 46 -21.45 -4.93 -10.25
CA ALA A 46 -22.80 -4.45 -10.54
C ALA A 46 -23.25 -3.40 -9.50
N ALA A 47 -22.93 -3.61 -8.22
CA ALA A 47 -23.22 -2.66 -7.15
C ALA A 47 -22.43 -1.36 -7.32
N GLN A 48 -21.14 -1.44 -7.67
CA GLN A 48 -20.29 -0.28 -7.96
C GLN A 48 -20.80 0.53 -9.16
N LYS A 49 -21.18 -0.14 -10.25
CA LYS A 49 -21.81 0.52 -11.41
C LYS A 49 -23.16 1.16 -11.04
N GLY A 50 -23.96 0.48 -10.22
CA GLY A 50 -25.21 1.03 -9.71
C GLY A 50 -25.01 2.28 -8.86
N ALA A 51 -23.91 2.35 -8.09
CA ALA A 51 -23.58 3.52 -7.27
C ALA A 51 -23.18 4.77 -8.08
N GLU A 52 -22.85 4.61 -9.36
CA GLU A 52 -22.66 5.75 -10.28
C GLU A 52 -24.00 6.43 -10.64
N ILE A 53 -25.13 5.75 -10.41
CA ILE A 53 -26.47 6.30 -10.65
C ILE A 53 -26.94 7.07 -9.39
N PRO A 54 -27.30 8.37 -9.52
CA PRO A 54 -27.79 9.16 -8.40
C PRO A 54 -28.99 8.50 -7.69
N GLY A 55 -28.89 8.32 -6.37
CA GLY A 55 -29.94 7.71 -5.55
C GLY A 55 -29.92 6.18 -5.47
N MET A 56 -29.01 5.50 -6.19
CA MET A 56 -28.83 4.03 -6.11
C MET A 56 -27.56 3.59 -5.37
N ALA A 57 -26.75 4.55 -4.88
CA ALA A 57 -25.52 4.27 -4.17
C ALA A 57 -25.78 3.73 -2.75
N ASP A 58 -25.51 2.44 -2.54
CA ASP A 58 -25.49 1.80 -1.23
C ASP A 58 -24.06 1.36 -0.89
N TYR A 59 -23.28 2.29 -0.35
CA TYR A 59 -21.90 2.04 0.06
C TYR A 59 -21.82 1.04 1.23
N VAL A 60 -22.87 0.92 2.06
CA VAL A 60 -22.93 -0.04 3.16
C VAL A 60 -23.02 -1.46 2.61
N LEU A 61 -23.86 -1.68 1.59
CA LEU A 61 -23.94 -2.97 0.90
C LEU A 61 -22.64 -3.32 0.18
N ILE A 62 -22.00 -2.37 -0.52
CA ILE A 62 -20.69 -2.60 -1.18
C ILE A 62 -19.62 -2.99 -0.14
N SER A 63 -19.67 -2.39 1.05
CA SER A 63 -18.76 -2.71 2.14
C SER A 63 -18.99 -4.14 2.66
N ARG A 64 -20.25 -4.53 2.91
CA ARG A 64 -20.63 -5.90 3.31
C ARG A 64 -20.29 -6.95 2.26
N LEU A 65 -20.42 -6.62 0.97
CA LEU A 65 -20.01 -7.50 -0.12
C LEU A 65 -18.49 -7.67 -0.18
N SER A 66 -17.74 -6.59 0.05
CA SER A 66 -16.27 -6.64 0.15
C SER A 66 -15.80 -7.46 1.35
N GLU A 67 -16.48 -7.35 2.50
CA GLU A 67 -16.22 -8.18 3.68
C GLU A 67 -16.50 -9.67 3.38
N HIS A 68 -17.63 -9.97 2.75
CA HIS A 68 -17.94 -11.34 2.34
C HIS A 68 -16.92 -11.90 1.35
N LEU A 69 -16.46 -11.10 0.38
CA LEU A 69 -15.38 -11.46 -0.53
C LEU A 69 -14.09 -11.80 0.22
N PHE A 70 -13.72 -10.98 1.20
CA PHE A 70 -12.53 -11.19 2.03
C PHE A 70 -12.60 -12.52 2.80
N GLU A 71 -13.72 -12.80 3.46
CA GLU A 71 -13.93 -14.07 4.19
C GLU A 71 -13.83 -15.29 3.28
N VAL A 72 -14.39 -15.19 2.08
CA VAL A 72 -14.32 -16.25 1.07
C VAL A 72 -12.89 -16.44 0.56
N GLN A 73 -12.15 -15.36 0.30
CA GLN A 73 -10.74 -15.42 -0.13
C GLN A 73 -9.83 -15.98 0.97
N LEU A 74 -10.10 -15.63 2.23
CA LEU A 74 -9.43 -16.18 3.40
C LEU A 74 -9.70 -17.68 3.56
N GLY A 75 -10.96 -18.08 3.37
CA GLY A 75 -11.40 -19.48 3.39
C GLY A 75 -10.81 -20.35 2.28
N LYS A 76 -10.62 -19.75 1.10
CA LYS A 76 -10.05 -20.40 -0.09
C LYS A 76 -8.52 -20.48 -0.05
N SER A 77 -7.86 -19.48 0.53
CA SER A 77 -6.41 -19.44 0.59
C SER A 77 -5.85 -20.62 1.40
N ARG A 78 -4.72 -21.18 0.93
CA ARG A 78 -3.93 -22.19 1.66
C ARG A 78 -3.48 -21.68 3.04
N TYR A 79 -3.53 -20.38 3.24
CA TYR A 79 -3.22 -19.69 4.48
C TYR A 79 -3.95 -20.29 5.69
N ARG A 80 -5.21 -20.71 5.53
CA ARG A 80 -5.97 -21.33 6.61
C ARG A 80 -5.41 -22.68 7.06
N ASN A 81 -4.92 -23.50 6.14
CA ASN A 81 -4.24 -24.76 6.45
C ASN A 81 -2.87 -24.51 7.13
N ARG A 82 -2.29 -23.33 6.90
CA ARG A 82 -0.98 -22.92 7.41
C ARG A 82 -1.00 -22.24 8.79
N TYR A 83 -2.17 -21.94 9.36
CA TYR A 83 -2.27 -21.29 10.68
C TYR A 83 -2.61 -22.23 11.84
N LEU A 84 -2.79 -23.53 11.56
CA LEU A 84 -2.88 -24.57 12.60
C LEU A 84 -1.57 -25.34 12.80
N THR A 85 -0.50 -25.04 12.04
CA THR A 85 0.81 -25.69 12.24
C THR A 85 1.93 -24.67 12.08
N ALA A 86 2.69 -24.48 13.15
CA ALA A 86 3.59 -23.36 13.41
C ALA A 86 4.88 -23.27 12.55
N THR A 87 4.84 -23.69 11.29
CA THR A 87 6.03 -23.71 10.43
C THR A 87 5.66 -23.34 9.01
N PHE A 88 5.87 -22.08 8.62
CA PHE A 88 5.95 -21.76 7.19
C PHE A 88 7.17 -20.94 6.80
N PRO A 89 7.82 -21.34 5.70
CA PRO A 89 9.23 -21.10 5.45
C PRO A 89 9.37 -19.90 4.52
N GLU A 90 10.56 -19.33 4.51
CA GLU A 90 11.03 -18.29 3.59
C GLU A 90 10.97 -18.70 2.10
N THR A 91 10.36 -19.86 1.78
CA THR A 91 10.31 -20.53 0.47
C THR A 91 8.91 -20.58 -0.15
N THR A 92 7.95 -19.79 0.35
CA THR A 92 6.60 -19.76 -0.27
C THR A 92 6.67 -18.97 -1.57
N THR A 93 6.40 -19.65 -2.69
CA THR A 93 6.29 -19.01 -4.00
C THR A 93 4.82 -18.76 -4.32
N TYR A 94 4.46 -17.50 -4.55
CA TYR A 94 3.19 -17.04 -5.08
C TYR A 94 3.31 -17.01 -6.60
N THR A 95 2.54 -17.83 -7.30
CA THR A 95 2.56 -17.90 -8.76
C THR A 95 1.40 -17.10 -9.35
N PRO A 96 1.66 -16.11 -10.22
CA PRO A 96 0.60 -15.33 -10.86
C PRO A 96 -0.16 -16.17 -11.90
N PRO A 97 -1.42 -15.81 -12.20
CA PRO A 97 -2.16 -16.43 -13.29
C PRO A 97 -1.61 -16.00 -14.66
N THR A 98 -1.84 -16.84 -15.68
CA THR A 98 -1.36 -16.58 -17.04
C THR A 98 -2.18 -15.50 -17.73
N PHE A 99 -1.51 -14.50 -18.31
CA PHE A 99 -2.16 -13.42 -19.06
C PHE A 99 -2.39 -13.77 -20.53
N PRO A 100 -3.51 -13.30 -21.14
CA PRO A 100 -3.72 -13.33 -22.57
C PRO A 100 -2.73 -12.45 -23.33
N ALA A 101 -2.49 -12.75 -24.62
CA ALA A 101 -1.55 -12.02 -25.46
C ALA A 101 -1.85 -10.52 -25.63
N HIS A 102 -3.10 -10.09 -25.43
CA HIS A 102 -3.52 -8.69 -25.50
C HIS A 102 -3.24 -7.88 -24.22
N VAL A 103 -2.75 -8.52 -23.15
CA VAL A 103 -2.37 -7.85 -21.89
C VAL A 103 -0.84 -7.82 -21.79
N SER A 104 -0.25 -6.63 -21.92
CA SER A 104 1.21 -6.45 -21.96
C SER A 104 1.91 -6.52 -20.58
N ILE A 105 1.15 -6.68 -19.50
CA ILE A 105 1.69 -6.70 -18.14
C ILE A 105 2.10 -8.12 -17.77
N GLN A 106 3.38 -8.29 -17.43
CA GLN A 106 3.92 -9.56 -16.95
C GLN A 106 4.10 -9.48 -15.43
N LEU A 107 3.46 -10.40 -14.72
CA LEU A 107 3.70 -10.62 -13.31
C LEU A 107 4.66 -11.80 -13.17
N GLU A 108 5.71 -11.62 -12.37
CA GLU A 108 6.68 -12.66 -12.05
C GLU A 108 6.26 -13.40 -10.77
N PRO A 109 6.63 -14.69 -10.62
CA PRO A 109 6.43 -15.41 -9.37
C PRO A 109 7.20 -14.79 -8.20
N VAL A 110 6.49 -14.43 -7.14
CA VAL A 110 7.08 -13.85 -5.93
C VAL A 110 7.47 -14.97 -4.98
N THR A 111 8.75 -15.10 -4.63
CA THR A 111 9.22 -16.10 -3.66
C THR A 111 9.66 -15.43 -2.37
N GLY A 112 9.16 -15.91 -1.23
CA GLY A 112 9.53 -15.40 0.08
C GLY A 112 8.60 -14.28 0.55
N ALA A 113 9.16 -13.24 1.17
CA ALA A 113 8.41 -12.12 1.73
C ALA A 113 8.09 -11.08 0.64
N PRO A 114 6.82 -10.85 0.29
CA PRO A 114 6.49 -9.93 -0.78
C PRO A 114 6.84 -8.48 -0.46
N LEU A 115 7.45 -7.79 -1.42
CA LEU A 115 7.83 -6.38 -1.35
C LEU A 115 6.67 -5.46 -1.76
N ASP A 116 6.73 -4.21 -1.32
CA ASP A 116 5.72 -3.18 -1.65
C ASP A 116 5.62 -2.97 -3.17
N GLU A 117 6.75 -3.04 -3.90
CA GLU A 117 6.79 -2.92 -5.35
C GLU A 117 6.03 -4.06 -6.05
N GLU A 118 6.11 -5.28 -5.53
CA GLU A 118 5.41 -6.44 -6.10
C GLU A 118 3.91 -6.30 -5.93
N VAL A 119 3.45 -5.86 -4.74
CA VAL A 119 2.03 -5.55 -4.48
C VAL A 119 1.54 -4.46 -5.43
N ILE A 120 2.31 -3.38 -5.60
CA ILE A 120 1.96 -2.27 -6.50
C ILE A 120 1.87 -2.73 -7.96
N LYS A 121 2.80 -3.59 -8.42
CA LYS A 121 2.75 -4.19 -9.77
C LYS A 121 1.49 -5.03 -9.98
N VAL A 122 1.10 -5.84 -8.99
CA VAL A 122 -0.13 -6.65 -9.06
C VAL A 122 -1.38 -5.77 -9.07
N GLU A 123 -1.45 -4.74 -8.23
CA GLU A 123 -2.56 -3.78 -8.23
C GLU A 123 -2.66 -3.01 -9.56
N ALA A 124 -1.53 -2.60 -10.13
CA ALA A 124 -1.49 -1.96 -11.44
C ALA A 124 -1.96 -2.91 -12.55
N ALA A 125 -1.55 -4.18 -12.49
CA ALA A 125 -1.99 -5.22 -13.41
C ALA A 125 -3.51 -5.42 -13.35
N ILE A 126 -4.08 -5.51 -12.14
CA ILE A 126 -5.53 -5.62 -11.93
C ILE A 126 -6.25 -4.40 -12.48
N ARG A 127 -5.76 -3.18 -12.19
CA ARG A 127 -6.38 -1.95 -12.70
C ARG A 127 -6.38 -1.90 -14.22
N SER A 128 -5.26 -2.22 -14.86
CA SER A 128 -5.16 -2.28 -16.32
C SER A 128 -6.09 -3.34 -16.91
N TYR A 129 -6.14 -4.54 -16.31
CA TYR A 129 -7.04 -5.60 -16.77
C TYR A 129 -8.52 -5.22 -16.61
N HIS A 130 -8.85 -4.51 -15.53
CA HIS A 130 -10.20 -4.05 -15.25
C HIS A 130 -10.72 -3.02 -16.27
N GLN A 131 -9.84 -2.32 -17.01
CA GLN A 131 -10.25 -1.42 -18.09
C GLN A 131 -11.00 -2.15 -19.21
N PHE A 132 -10.72 -3.43 -19.42
CA PHE A 132 -11.44 -4.26 -20.38
C PHE A 132 -12.82 -4.73 -19.89
N SER A 133 -13.23 -4.41 -18.66
CA SER A 133 -14.49 -4.90 -18.07
C SER A 133 -15.77 -4.53 -18.83
N ASN A 134 -15.69 -3.54 -19.74
CA ASN A 134 -16.79 -3.13 -20.62
C ASN A 134 -16.75 -3.80 -22.01
N VAL A 135 -15.72 -4.59 -22.30
CA VAL A 135 -15.50 -5.31 -23.57
C VAL A 135 -15.49 -6.81 -23.28
N PRO A 136 -16.64 -7.51 -23.35
CA PRO A 136 -16.75 -8.92 -22.97
C PRO A 136 -15.79 -9.86 -23.71
N SER A 137 -15.38 -9.52 -24.94
CA SER A 137 -14.41 -10.31 -25.71
C SER A 137 -12.97 -10.22 -25.20
N MET A 138 -12.64 -9.20 -24.41
CA MET A 138 -11.28 -8.97 -23.88
C MET A 138 -11.18 -9.20 -22.37
N PHE A 139 -12.32 -9.41 -21.69
CA PHE A 139 -12.42 -9.59 -20.25
C PHE A 139 -12.91 -11.00 -19.89
N ASP A 140 -12.04 -11.76 -19.21
CA ASP A 140 -12.31 -13.06 -18.64
C ASP A 140 -12.56 -12.93 -17.12
N PRO A 141 -13.80 -13.22 -16.66
CA PRO A 141 -14.14 -13.22 -15.24
C PRO A 141 -13.28 -14.18 -14.39
N ARG A 142 -12.84 -15.31 -14.96
CA ARG A 142 -12.03 -16.30 -14.25
C ARG A 142 -10.65 -15.75 -13.95
N LEU A 143 -9.99 -15.15 -14.95
CA LEU A 143 -8.70 -14.51 -14.77
C LEU A 143 -8.78 -13.37 -13.73
N ASN A 144 -9.85 -12.56 -13.74
CA ASN A 144 -10.04 -11.52 -12.73
C ASN A 144 -10.18 -12.09 -11.30
N ALA A 145 -10.90 -13.20 -11.15
CA ALA A 145 -11.03 -13.87 -9.86
C ALA A 145 -9.69 -14.46 -9.38
N GLN A 146 -8.90 -15.03 -10.28
CA GLN A 146 -7.55 -15.54 -9.99
C GLN A 146 -6.58 -14.41 -9.61
N LEU A 147 -6.61 -13.28 -10.32
CA LEU A 147 -5.80 -12.11 -9.98
C LEU A 147 -6.19 -11.51 -8.63
N SER A 148 -7.49 -11.45 -8.33
CA SER A 148 -7.98 -10.99 -7.03
C SER A 148 -7.51 -11.91 -5.89
N GLN A 149 -7.56 -13.22 -6.09
CA GLN A 149 -7.00 -14.19 -5.13
C GLN A 149 -5.47 -14.04 -4.99
N TYR A 150 -4.76 -13.83 -6.09
CA TYR A 150 -3.31 -13.66 -6.09
C TYR A 150 -2.87 -12.43 -5.28
N LEU A 151 -3.56 -11.29 -5.48
CA LEU A 151 -3.33 -10.08 -4.68
C LEU A 151 -3.58 -10.33 -3.19
N PHE A 152 -4.69 -10.99 -2.87
CA PHE A 152 -5.03 -11.36 -1.49
C PHE A 152 -3.92 -12.22 -0.86
N ASP A 153 -3.46 -13.26 -1.54
CA ASP A 153 -2.44 -14.18 -1.03
C ASP A 153 -1.11 -13.46 -0.76
N ILE A 154 -0.69 -12.57 -1.67
CA ILE A 154 0.52 -11.75 -1.49
C ILE A 154 0.38 -10.78 -0.31
N GLN A 155 -0.75 -10.08 -0.20
CA GLN A 155 -1.00 -9.13 0.89
C GLN A 155 -1.02 -9.83 2.25
N MET A 156 -1.62 -11.02 2.34
CA MET A 156 -1.59 -11.85 3.55
C MET A 156 -0.18 -12.32 3.89
N GLY A 157 0.61 -12.72 2.90
CA GLY A 157 2.03 -13.06 3.07
C GLY A 157 2.84 -11.92 3.68
N LYS A 158 2.66 -10.70 3.15
CA LYS A 158 3.31 -9.48 3.64
C LYS A 158 2.86 -9.09 5.05
N HIS A 159 1.56 -9.11 5.34
CA HIS A 159 1.02 -8.77 6.66
C HIS A 159 1.55 -9.70 7.75
N THR A 160 1.62 -11.00 7.47
CA THR A 160 2.20 -12.01 8.36
C THR A 160 3.64 -11.68 8.73
N GLN A 161 4.45 -11.30 7.74
CA GLN A 161 5.86 -10.98 7.96
C GLN A 161 6.03 -9.75 8.84
N ARG A 162 5.23 -8.70 8.61
CA ARG A 162 5.23 -7.50 9.47
C ARG A 162 4.84 -7.84 10.90
N ALA A 163 3.77 -8.62 11.11
CA ALA A 163 3.36 -9.05 12.44
C ALA A 163 4.46 -9.85 13.16
N ARG A 164 5.25 -10.66 12.43
CA ARG A 164 6.43 -11.37 12.98
C ARG A 164 7.57 -10.41 13.33
N GLN A 165 7.91 -9.47 12.45
CA GLN A 165 8.94 -8.46 12.72
C GLN A 165 8.56 -7.62 13.95
N SER A 166 7.31 -7.19 14.08
CA SER A 166 6.82 -6.50 15.27
C SER A 166 6.94 -7.35 16.54
N ARG A 167 6.77 -8.68 16.45
CA ARG A 167 6.94 -9.62 17.58
C ARG A 167 8.41 -9.92 17.89
N ALA A 168 9.27 -10.04 16.88
CA ALA A 168 10.71 -10.27 17.02
C ALA A 168 11.46 -9.02 17.51
N ASN A 169 11.01 -7.82 17.08
CA ASN A 169 11.53 -6.53 17.57
C ASN A 169 11.22 -6.28 19.05
N SER A 170 10.29 -7.05 19.64
CA SER A 170 10.06 -7.07 21.09
C SER A 170 11.03 -8.00 21.85
N VAL A 171 11.82 -8.83 21.17
CA VAL A 171 12.71 -9.86 21.76
C VAL A 171 14.19 -9.65 21.37
N SER A 172 14.50 -8.84 20.37
CA SER A 172 15.87 -8.67 19.86
C SER A 172 16.44 -7.27 20.13
N HIS A 173 16.63 -6.91 21.40
CA HIS A 173 17.72 -6.00 21.79
C HIS A 173 18.86 -6.86 22.34
N GLN A 174 19.51 -7.64 21.48
CA GLN A 174 20.90 -8.08 21.67
C GLN A 174 21.43 -8.74 20.39
N MET A 175 22.66 -8.34 20.05
CA MET A 175 23.59 -8.89 19.06
C MET A 175 23.61 -8.31 17.63
N ILE A 176 24.76 -7.68 17.37
CA ILE A 176 25.29 -7.10 16.13
C ILE A 176 25.78 -8.24 15.20
N PRO A 177 25.62 -8.15 13.88
CA PRO A 177 26.40 -8.94 12.94
C PRO A 177 27.45 -8.10 12.20
N THR A 178 28.67 -8.64 12.18
CA THR A 178 29.83 -8.23 11.38
C THR A 178 29.68 -8.64 9.91
N THR A 179 30.20 -7.77 9.05
CA THR A 179 30.27 -7.86 7.58
C THR A 179 31.26 -8.92 7.11
N ASP A 180 30.88 -9.75 6.13
CA ASP A 180 31.83 -10.46 5.27
C ASP A 180 31.36 -10.47 3.81
N VAL A 181 32.31 -10.19 2.93
CA VAL A 181 32.21 -10.11 1.45
C VAL A 181 32.78 -11.38 0.85
N PRO A 182 32.29 -11.84 -0.31
CA PRO A 182 33.23 -12.32 -1.33
C PRO A 182 32.98 -11.77 -2.73
N ARG A 183 34.10 -11.41 -3.36
CA ARG A 183 34.28 -11.03 -4.76
C ARG A 183 35.02 -12.16 -5.49
N SER A 184 34.59 -12.49 -6.70
CA SER A 184 35.37 -13.15 -7.76
C SER A 184 34.54 -13.03 -9.04
N GLY A 185 35.02 -12.71 -10.24
CA GLY A 185 36.35 -12.54 -10.81
C GLY A 185 36.20 -12.86 -12.30
N SER A 186 36.75 -12.04 -13.20
CA SER A 186 37.00 -12.47 -14.60
C SER A 186 38.03 -11.55 -15.23
N ALA A 187 39.10 -12.16 -15.74
CA ALA A 187 40.23 -11.53 -16.40
C ALA A 187 40.21 -11.84 -17.91
N THR A 188 40.50 -10.80 -18.70
CA THR A 188 41.42 -10.72 -19.88
C THR A 188 41.32 -11.76 -21.02
N GLU A 189 41.05 -11.32 -22.25
CA GLU A 189 42.01 -11.04 -23.38
C GLU A 189 41.89 -12.20 -24.40
N ASP A 190 42.03 -12.12 -25.73
CA ASP A 190 42.58 -11.20 -26.73
C ASP A 190 41.97 -11.64 -28.09
N SER A 191 41.56 -10.79 -29.05
CA SER A 191 42.31 -9.94 -29.99
C SER A 191 42.59 -10.59 -31.37
N ASN A 192 42.63 -9.73 -32.41
CA ASN A 192 43.33 -9.85 -33.71
C ASN A 192 42.65 -10.61 -34.89
N LEU A 193 42.67 -10.21 -36.18
CA LEU A 193 43.36 -9.20 -37.04
C LEU A 193 42.51 -8.97 -38.33
N ILE A 194 42.28 -7.74 -38.83
CA ILE A 194 42.96 -6.99 -39.93
C ILE A 194 43.39 -7.77 -41.19
N GLY A 195 42.96 -7.28 -42.38
CA GLY A 195 43.61 -7.57 -43.67
C GLY A 195 42.96 -6.89 -44.89
N THR A 196 43.54 -5.77 -45.34
CA THR A 196 43.36 -5.08 -46.64
C THR A 196 44.06 -5.89 -47.76
N ASN A 197 43.87 -5.72 -49.09
CA ASN A 197 44.28 -4.63 -49.99
C ASN A 197 44.17 -5.07 -51.50
N ASN A 198 44.45 -4.13 -52.42
CA ASN A 198 44.11 -4.04 -53.86
C ASN A 198 45.09 -4.66 -54.89
N ALA A 199 44.65 -4.63 -56.17
CA ALA A 199 45.37 -4.44 -57.46
C ALA A 199 46.29 -5.59 -57.95
N GLY A 200 46.51 -5.87 -59.24
CA GLY A 200 46.24 -5.24 -60.54
C GLY A 200 47.11 -5.95 -61.61
N THR A 201 47.21 -5.38 -62.82
CA THR A 201 48.31 -5.53 -63.82
C THR A 201 47.91 -6.18 -65.16
N GLY A 202 48.20 -5.45 -66.26
CA GLY A 202 48.12 -5.89 -67.65
C GLY A 202 49.49 -6.02 -68.32
N SER A 203 49.52 -6.31 -69.64
CA SER A 203 50.58 -5.90 -70.60
C SER A 203 50.29 -6.43 -72.03
N ASP A 204 49.89 -5.52 -72.91
CA ASP A 204 50.39 -5.16 -74.25
C ASP A 204 51.13 -6.09 -75.27
N ILE A 205 50.60 -6.02 -76.51
CA ILE A 205 51.20 -5.79 -77.87
C ILE A 205 52.05 -6.95 -78.51
N ILE A 206 51.80 -7.47 -79.73
CA ILE A 206 52.14 -6.93 -81.08
C ILE A 206 51.29 -7.58 -82.22
N ASN A 207 50.84 -6.72 -83.16
CA ASN A 207 50.48 -6.85 -84.59
C ASN A 207 50.27 -8.22 -85.27
N SER A 208 49.19 -8.32 -86.06
CA SER A 208 49.26 -8.19 -87.54
C SER A 208 47.86 -8.18 -88.17
N ASN A 209 47.61 -7.16 -88.99
CA ASN A 209 46.41 -7.03 -89.83
C ASN A 209 46.34 -8.14 -90.87
N HIS A 210 45.16 -8.75 -91.05
CA HIS A 210 44.43 -8.93 -92.31
C HIS A 210 43.36 -10.02 -92.12
N LEU A 211 42.14 -9.77 -92.62
CA LEU A 211 40.88 -10.56 -92.52
C LEU A 211 39.98 -10.30 -91.30
N ALA A 212 39.35 -9.12 -91.21
CA ALA A 212 38.36 -8.85 -90.15
C ALA A 212 37.15 -8.02 -90.62
N GLN A 213 36.59 -8.28 -91.82
CA GLN A 213 35.40 -7.54 -92.30
C GLN A 213 34.15 -8.39 -92.58
N ALA A 214 34.23 -9.72 -92.58
CA ALA A 214 33.05 -10.59 -92.76
C ALA A 214 32.53 -11.23 -91.45
N ALA A 215 33.37 -11.40 -90.42
CA ALA A 215 32.98 -12.00 -89.14
C ALA A 215 32.38 -11.00 -88.13
N GLN A 216 32.62 -9.69 -88.30
CA GLN A 216 32.09 -8.64 -87.40
C GLN A 216 30.58 -8.41 -87.58
N ALA A 217 30.04 -8.54 -88.80
CA ALA A 217 28.64 -8.25 -89.08
C ALA A 217 27.65 -9.25 -88.43
N VAL A 218 28.03 -10.52 -88.34
CA VAL A 218 27.21 -11.58 -87.70
C VAL A 218 27.25 -11.46 -86.17
N SER A 219 28.43 -11.15 -85.60
CA SER A 219 28.61 -10.92 -84.16
C SER A 219 27.90 -9.65 -83.66
N ILE A 220 27.93 -8.56 -84.44
CA ILE A 220 27.23 -7.31 -84.10
C ILE A 220 25.69 -7.50 -84.12
N ARG A 221 25.16 -8.30 -85.05
CA ARG A 221 23.71 -8.53 -85.13
C ARG A 221 23.17 -9.35 -83.95
N ASP A 222 23.90 -10.38 -83.53
CA ASP A 222 23.54 -11.21 -82.37
C ASP A 222 23.73 -10.48 -81.03
N THR A 223 24.76 -9.64 -80.92
CA THR A 223 24.98 -8.79 -79.73
C THR A 223 23.92 -7.70 -79.60
N VAL A 224 23.49 -7.08 -80.70
CA VAL A 224 22.35 -6.13 -80.72
C VAL A 224 21.05 -6.85 -80.35
N GLY A 225 20.81 -8.06 -80.85
CA GLY A 225 19.64 -8.86 -80.49
C GLY A 225 19.59 -9.23 -78.99
N ARG A 226 20.74 -9.56 -78.38
CA ARG A 226 20.86 -9.75 -76.92
C ARG A 226 20.65 -8.46 -76.14
N SER A 227 21.16 -7.33 -76.65
CA SER A 227 21.00 -6.02 -76.04
C SER A 227 19.53 -5.59 -75.98
N ASN A 228 18.77 -5.76 -77.06
CA ASN A 228 17.33 -5.45 -77.09
C ASN A 228 16.52 -6.30 -76.10
N ARG A 229 16.81 -7.61 -76.01
CA ARG A 229 16.15 -8.48 -75.00
C ARG A 229 16.51 -8.10 -73.57
N LEU A 230 17.73 -7.61 -73.34
CA LEU A 230 18.16 -7.10 -72.04
C LEU A 230 17.46 -5.79 -71.70
N ALA A 231 17.31 -4.88 -72.68
CA ALA A 231 16.59 -3.62 -72.54
C ALA A 231 15.10 -3.85 -72.24
N GLU A 232 14.44 -4.81 -72.89
CA GLU A 232 13.05 -5.18 -72.58
C GLU A 232 12.91 -5.72 -71.15
N ARG A 233 13.84 -6.56 -70.69
CA ARG A 233 13.84 -7.05 -69.30
C ARG A 233 14.12 -5.93 -68.30
N ALA A 234 15.00 -4.99 -68.63
CA ALA A 234 15.26 -3.81 -67.81
C ALA A 234 14.01 -2.93 -67.70
N ASN A 235 13.29 -2.72 -68.81
CA ASN A 235 12.03 -1.98 -68.80
C ASN A 235 10.95 -2.66 -67.95
N GLN A 236 10.81 -3.99 -68.04
CA GLN A 236 9.89 -4.74 -67.17
C GLN A 236 10.26 -4.68 -65.69
N LEU A 237 11.56 -4.66 -65.37
CA LEU A 237 12.05 -4.48 -64.00
C LEU A 237 11.79 -3.06 -63.48
N ILE A 238 11.98 -2.05 -64.32
CA ILE A 238 11.67 -0.65 -63.99
C ILE A 238 10.17 -0.49 -63.70
N GLU A 239 9.31 -1.09 -64.53
CA GLU A 239 7.86 -1.03 -64.35
C GLU A 239 7.42 -1.72 -63.04
N ARG A 240 7.99 -2.88 -62.72
CA ARG A 240 7.75 -3.53 -61.41
C ARG A 240 8.29 -2.71 -60.25
N SER A 241 9.45 -2.07 -60.41
CA SER A 241 10.03 -1.20 -59.38
C SER A 241 9.12 0.00 -59.10
N ASN A 242 8.51 0.57 -60.15
CA ASN A 242 7.57 1.69 -60.01
C ASN A 242 6.28 1.24 -59.30
N GLN A 243 5.73 0.07 -59.63
CA GLN A 243 4.57 -0.48 -58.94
C GLN A 243 4.85 -0.76 -57.45
N ILE A 244 6.05 -1.25 -57.12
CA ILE A 244 6.46 -1.46 -55.73
C ILE A 244 6.62 -0.12 -55.01
N ALA A 245 7.19 0.90 -55.65
CA ALA A 245 7.33 2.24 -55.08
C ALA A 245 5.96 2.89 -54.79
N GLU A 246 4.99 2.77 -55.70
CA GLU A 246 3.61 3.25 -55.47
C GLU A 246 2.94 2.57 -54.28
N ARG A 247 3.01 1.23 -54.20
CA ARG A 247 2.44 0.48 -53.06
C ARG A 247 3.14 0.81 -51.74
N SER A 248 4.43 1.09 -51.79
CA SER A 248 5.20 1.53 -50.61
C SER A 248 4.75 2.93 -50.15
N ASN A 249 4.50 3.85 -51.08
CA ASN A 249 3.96 5.18 -50.75
C ASN A 249 2.53 5.12 -50.19
N GLU A 250 1.68 4.23 -50.69
CA GLU A 250 0.34 3.99 -50.14
C GLU A 250 0.40 3.45 -48.70
N LEU A 251 1.31 2.51 -48.42
CA LEU A 251 1.54 1.97 -47.07
C LEU A 251 2.06 3.03 -46.09
N VAL A 252 2.96 3.91 -46.54
CA VAL A 252 3.44 5.05 -45.74
C VAL A 252 2.30 6.02 -45.42
N GLY A 253 1.41 6.30 -46.37
CA GLY A 253 0.21 7.11 -46.14
C GLY A 253 -0.82 6.47 -45.21
N GLN A 254 -0.92 5.14 -45.19
CA GLN A 254 -1.76 4.42 -44.21
C GLN A 254 -1.15 4.38 -42.81
N LEU A 255 0.18 4.41 -42.69
CA LEU A 255 0.89 4.41 -41.41
C LEU A 255 0.89 5.78 -40.70
N SER A 256 0.65 6.88 -41.42
CA SER A 256 0.57 8.22 -40.81
C SER A 256 -0.75 8.50 -40.09
N LEU A 257 -1.88 7.94 -40.54
CA LEU A 257 -3.19 8.09 -39.88
C LEU A 257 -3.21 7.59 -38.42
N PRO A 258 -2.68 6.39 -38.10
CA PRO A 258 -2.58 5.90 -36.74
C PRO A 258 -1.71 6.77 -35.82
N VAL A 259 -0.68 7.42 -36.36
CA VAL A 259 0.21 8.31 -35.60
C VAL A 259 -0.52 9.59 -35.19
N GLU A 260 -1.32 10.17 -36.07
CA GLU A 260 -2.16 11.33 -35.73
C GLU A 260 -3.26 11.01 -34.72
N GLN A 261 -3.92 9.85 -34.86
CA GLN A 261 -4.89 9.38 -33.87
C GLN A 261 -4.22 9.16 -32.50
N SER A 262 -3.03 8.55 -32.48
CA SER A 262 -2.25 8.35 -31.25
C SER A 262 -1.92 9.66 -30.55
N ASN A 263 -1.46 10.68 -31.30
CA ASN A 263 -1.19 12.01 -30.74
C ASN A 263 -2.45 12.67 -30.17
N GLN A 264 -3.61 12.49 -30.80
CA GLN A 264 -4.89 12.98 -30.30
C GLN A 264 -5.30 12.27 -29.00
N PHE A 265 -5.05 10.96 -28.88
CA PHE A 265 -5.27 10.20 -27.66
C PHE A 265 -4.35 10.64 -26.52
N VAL A 266 -3.06 10.89 -26.80
CA VAL A 266 -2.10 11.43 -25.81
C VAL A 266 -2.56 12.79 -25.30
N GLY A 267 -3.03 13.67 -26.19
CA GLY A 267 -3.58 14.98 -25.81
C GLY A 267 -4.78 14.86 -24.85
N ARG A 268 -5.74 13.98 -25.17
CA ARG A 268 -6.88 13.70 -24.29
C ARG A 268 -6.47 13.09 -22.96
N PHE A 269 -5.45 12.23 -22.95
CA PHE A 269 -4.93 11.63 -21.71
C PHE A 269 -4.31 12.68 -20.79
N ASN A 270 -3.53 13.61 -21.34
CA ASN A 270 -2.93 14.69 -20.56
C ASN A 270 -4.00 15.62 -19.97
N GLU A 271 -5.04 15.95 -20.73
CA GLU A 271 -6.16 16.77 -20.24
C GLU A 271 -6.92 16.09 -19.08
N LEU A 272 -7.13 14.77 -19.18
CA LEU A 272 -7.71 13.98 -18.09
C LEU A 272 -6.82 13.95 -16.85
N PHE A 273 -5.50 13.85 -17.03
CA PHE A 273 -4.53 13.84 -15.95
C PHE A 273 -4.51 15.19 -15.21
N GLU A 274 -4.46 16.30 -15.94
CA GLU A 274 -4.55 17.65 -15.34
C GLU A 274 -5.88 17.87 -14.59
N ARG A 275 -6.97 17.32 -15.11
CA ARG A 275 -8.28 17.39 -14.44
C ARG A 275 -8.31 16.55 -13.16
N LEU A 276 -7.63 15.40 -13.16
CA LEU A 276 -7.49 14.55 -11.98
C LEU A 276 -6.63 15.21 -10.91
N ASP A 277 -5.49 15.81 -11.28
CA ASP A 277 -4.61 16.53 -10.36
C ASP A 277 -5.35 17.69 -9.68
N ARG A 278 -6.09 18.48 -10.46
CA ARG A 278 -6.93 19.55 -9.93
C ARG A 278 -8.01 19.05 -8.97
N HIS A 279 -8.64 17.90 -9.26
CA HIS A 279 -9.62 17.30 -8.35
C HIS A 279 -8.96 16.75 -7.08
N SER A 280 -7.76 16.18 -7.20
CA SER A 280 -6.95 15.71 -6.07
C SER A 280 -6.59 16.87 -5.13
N GLU A 281 -6.15 18.00 -5.68
CA GLU A 281 -5.85 19.20 -4.92
C GLU A 281 -7.10 19.78 -4.23
N GLN A 282 -8.24 19.84 -4.92
CA GLN A 282 -9.52 20.24 -4.33
C GLN A 282 -9.97 19.31 -3.20
N SER A 283 -9.81 17.99 -3.38
CA SER A 283 -10.12 17.00 -2.36
C SER A 283 -9.23 17.17 -1.13
N ASN A 284 -7.94 17.47 -1.33
CA ASN A 284 -7.00 17.71 -0.24
C ASN A 284 -7.35 18.98 0.53
N GLU A 285 -7.73 20.06 -0.16
CA GLU A 285 -8.20 21.29 0.50
C GLU A 285 -9.52 21.08 1.26
N LEU A 286 -10.44 20.29 0.71
CA LEU A 286 -11.66 19.91 1.42
C LEU A 286 -11.34 19.11 2.68
N ALA A 287 -10.40 18.15 2.61
CA ALA A 287 -9.96 17.37 3.77
C ALA A 287 -9.35 18.27 4.87
N LYS A 288 -8.48 19.21 4.51
CA LYS A 288 -7.95 20.22 5.45
C LYS A 288 -9.06 21.05 6.08
N LYS A 289 -10.04 21.48 5.27
CA LYS A 289 -11.19 22.26 5.75
C LYS A 289 -12.08 21.46 6.71
N LEU A 290 -12.21 20.15 6.51
CA LEU A 290 -12.95 19.25 7.40
C LEU A 290 -12.19 18.90 8.69
N MET A 291 -10.85 18.89 8.67
CA MET A 291 -10.05 18.66 9.87
C MET A 291 -10.14 19.81 10.88
N ARG A 292 -10.24 21.06 10.44
CA ARG A 292 -10.34 22.22 11.35
C ARG A 292 -11.52 22.13 12.34
N PRO A 293 -12.76 21.83 11.93
CA PRO A 293 -13.86 21.59 12.87
C PRO A 293 -13.59 20.46 13.87
N ILE A 294 -12.86 19.41 13.47
CA ILE A 294 -12.51 18.28 14.34
C ILE A 294 -11.48 18.72 15.39
N GLU A 295 -10.47 19.48 15.00
CA GLU A 295 -9.52 20.07 15.95
C GLU A 295 -10.24 20.98 16.96
N ASN A 296 -11.12 21.85 16.47
CA ASN A 296 -11.95 22.70 17.32
C ASN A 296 -12.83 21.90 18.29
N ILE A 297 -13.38 20.75 17.87
CA ILE A 297 -14.18 19.89 18.76
C ILE A 297 -13.30 19.27 19.85
N GLY A 298 -12.06 18.92 19.52
CA GLY A 298 -11.06 18.44 20.48
C GLY A 298 -10.79 19.49 21.55
N ASP A 299 -10.57 20.74 21.15
CA ASP A 299 -10.35 21.86 22.07
C ASP A 299 -11.56 22.13 22.95
N VAL A 300 -12.77 22.15 22.37
CA VAL A 300 -14.02 22.33 23.12
C VAL A 300 -14.22 21.19 24.13
N MET A 301 -13.98 19.94 23.74
CA MET A 301 -14.12 18.79 24.64
C MET A 301 -13.06 18.82 25.75
N GLY A 302 -11.83 19.25 25.44
CA GLY A 302 -10.79 19.49 26.44
C GLY A 302 -11.21 20.53 27.48
N ASN A 303 -11.78 21.65 27.03
CA ASN A 303 -12.32 22.69 27.92
C ASN A 303 -13.48 22.16 28.78
N ILE A 304 -14.41 21.39 28.20
CA ILE A 304 -15.51 20.77 28.94
C ILE A 304 -14.96 19.83 30.02
N ASN A 305 -13.99 18.97 29.70
CA ASN A 305 -13.37 18.09 30.67
C ASN A 305 -12.74 18.87 31.83
N GLN A 306 -12.01 19.96 31.53
CA GLN A 306 -11.40 20.79 32.58
C GLN A 306 -12.45 21.43 33.50
N VAL A 307 -13.59 21.88 32.95
CA VAL A 307 -14.73 22.39 33.74
C VAL A 307 -15.34 21.29 34.60
N LEU A 308 -15.56 20.09 34.05
CA LEU A 308 -16.13 18.96 34.79
C LEU A 308 -15.23 18.52 35.96
N VAL A 309 -13.92 18.50 35.77
CA VAL A 309 -12.94 18.22 36.83
C VAL A 309 -13.05 19.25 37.96
N ARG A 310 -13.13 20.54 37.63
CA ARG A 310 -13.31 21.61 38.63
C ARG A 310 -14.64 21.52 39.37
N ILE A 311 -15.72 21.16 38.68
CA ILE A 311 -17.02 20.89 39.29
C ILE A 311 -16.91 19.71 40.25
N GLN A 312 -16.23 18.64 39.84
CA GLN A 312 -16.00 17.45 40.68
C GLN A 312 -15.23 17.81 41.95
N HIS A 313 -14.11 18.55 41.83
CA HIS A 313 -13.36 19.05 42.99
C HIS A 313 -14.23 19.92 43.89
N ALA A 314 -15.04 20.82 43.33
CA ALA A 314 -15.96 21.65 44.11
C ALA A 314 -17.04 20.83 44.85
N ILE A 315 -17.54 19.74 44.26
CA ILE A 315 -18.49 18.83 44.91
C ILE A 315 -17.81 18.13 46.10
N VAL A 316 -16.61 17.59 45.91
CA VAL A 316 -15.86 16.93 47.00
C VAL A 316 -15.57 17.93 48.12
N ARG A 317 -15.07 19.13 47.80
CA ARG A 317 -14.79 20.19 48.77
C ARG A 317 -15.99 20.62 49.60
N ASN A 318 -17.19 20.63 49.02
CA ASN A 318 -18.41 21.06 49.72
C ASN A 318 -19.03 19.94 50.58
N HIS A 319 -18.49 18.71 50.52
CA HIS A 319 -18.93 17.64 51.39
C HIS A 319 -18.47 17.90 52.84
N LYS A 320 -19.40 17.85 53.80
CA LYS A 320 -19.08 18.12 55.21
C LYS A 320 -18.39 16.91 55.85
N GLY A 321 -17.30 17.17 56.57
CA GLY A 321 -16.60 16.12 57.32
C GLY A 321 -15.62 15.35 56.45
N ASN A 322 -14.99 16.05 55.50
CA ASN A 322 -13.95 15.45 54.68
C ASN A 322 -12.78 14.99 55.57
N THR A 323 -12.33 13.77 55.31
CA THR A 323 -11.12 13.19 55.91
C THR A 323 -10.03 13.09 54.84
N PRO A 324 -8.81 12.63 55.15
CA PRO A 324 -7.78 12.41 54.14
C PRO A 324 -8.21 11.51 52.98
N SER A 325 -9.20 10.63 53.18
CA SER A 325 -9.73 9.80 52.09
C SER A 325 -10.46 10.59 51.00
N ALA A 326 -10.85 11.84 51.26
CA ALA A 326 -11.41 12.72 50.23
C ALA A 326 -10.41 13.03 49.11
N LEU A 327 -9.10 12.93 49.38
CA LEU A 327 -8.05 13.09 48.37
C LEU A 327 -8.15 12.01 47.28
N ASP A 328 -8.62 10.81 47.63
CA ASP A 328 -8.82 9.70 46.69
C ASP A 328 -10.00 9.90 45.75
N CYS A 329 -10.86 10.87 46.06
CA CYS A 329 -11.98 11.24 45.20
C CYS A 329 -11.60 12.26 44.14
N LEU A 330 -10.46 12.95 44.25
CA LEU A 330 -10.08 14.00 43.30
C LEU A 330 -9.69 13.40 41.95
N VAL A 331 -10.37 13.84 40.89
CA VAL A 331 -10.08 13.37 39.53
C VAL A 331 -9.01 14.21 38.83
N ASN A 332 -8.26 13.60 37.92
CA ASN A 332 -7.34 14.31 37.02
C ASN A 332 -8.04 14.84 35.76
N GLU A 333 -7.30 15.49 34.85
CA GLU A 333 -7.82 16.00 33.56
C GLU A 333 -8.37 14.92 32.62
N LYS A 334 -8.05 13.64 32.87
CA LYS A 334 -8.61 12.49 32.14
C LYS A 334 -9.88 11.92 32.80
N GLY A 335 -10.32 12.49 33.93
CA GLY A 335 -11.46 11.98 34.71
C GLY A 335 -11.15 10.73 35.53
N GLU A 336 -9.87 10.39 35.72
CA GLU A 336 -9.45 9.24 36.52
C GLU A 336 -9.29 9.63 37.99
N THR A 337 -9.59 8.72 38.93
CA THR A 337 -9.16 8.83 40.34
C THR A 337 -7.82 8.11 40.56
N PRO A 338 -7.10 8.39 41.67
CA PRO A 338 -5.85 7.71 41.99
C PRO A 338 -5.93 6.18 41.98
N ALA A 339 -7.05 5.60 42.43
CA ALA A 339 -7.22 4.14 42.49
C ALA A 339 -7.27 3.47 41.10
N ILE A 340 -7.80 4.15 40.09
CA ILE A 340 -7.99 3.56 38.75
C ILE A 340 -6.86 3.93 37.77
N SER A 341 -6.05 4.93 38.10
CA SER A 341 -4.99 5.39 37.21
C SER A 341 -3.76 4.50 37.26
N ARG A 342 -3.22 4.19 36.08
CA ARG A 342 -1.92 3.49 35.96
C ARG A 342 -0.75 4.39 36.40
N THR A 343 -0.89 5.71 36.28
CA THR A 343 0.14 6.70 36.63
C THR A 343 0.51 6.64 38.12
N THR A 344 -0.50 6.42 38.97
CA THR A 344 -0.36 6.24 40.42
C THR A 344 -0.10 4.78 40.80
N HIS A 345 0.00 3.86 39.85
CA HIS A 345 0.02 2.41 40.07
C HIS A 345 -1.18 1.89 40.87
N HIS A 346 -2.36 2.47 40.66
CA HIS A 346 -3.56 2.11 41.42
C HIS A 346 -3.44 2.38 42.93
N CYS A 347 -2.46 3.18 43.36
CA CYS A 347 -2.29 3.55 44.76
C CYS A 347 -3.14 4.78 45.11
N THR A 348 -3.71 4.74 46.30
CA THR A 348 -4.49 5.78 46.96
C THR A 348 -3.66 6.46 48.05
N PHE A 349 -4.13 7.61 48.55
CA PHE A 349 -3.55 8.28 49.70
C PHE A 349 -3.70 7.46 50.99
N ALA A 350 -4.69 6.55 51.04
CA ALA A 350 -4.85 5.59 52.14
C ALA A 350 -3.76 4.49 52.15
N ASP A 351 -3.13 4.18 51.01
CA ASP A 351 -2.07 3.16 50.91
C ASP A 351 -0.70 3.63 51.42
N PHE A 352 -0.64 4.83 51.98
CA PHE A 352 0.60 5.44 52.42
C PHE A 352 0.92 5.02 53.87
N SER A 353 2.02 4.27 54.04
CA SER A 353 2.50 3.81 55.34
C SER A 353 3.05 4.98 56.17
N SER A 354 2.84 4.89 57.48
CA SER A 354 3.42 5.78 58.49
C SER A 354 4.96 5.69 58.59
N ASP A 355 5.59 4.69 57.95
CA ASP A 355 7.05 4.53 57.95
C ASP A 355 7.78 5.53 57.02
N ASP A 356 7.04 6.26 56.16
CA ASP A 356 7.61 7.27 55.28
C ASP A 356 7.85 8.58 56.09
N ASN A 357 9.11 8.88 56.47
CA ASN A 357 9.49 10.11 57.20
C ASN A 357 9.16 11.45 56.48
N HIS A 358 8.53 11.41 55.32
CA HIS A 358 8.22 12.57 54.48
C HIS A 358 6.73 12.90 54.57
N LEU A 359 6.40 13.96 55.31
CA LEU A 359 5.03 14.42 55.49
C LEU A 359 4.65 15.44 54.41
N LEU A 360 3.47 15.29 53.83
CA LEU A 360 2.81 16.23 52.94
C LEU A 360 1.69 16.93 53.73
N PRO A 361 1.85 18.22 54.10
CA PRO A 361 0.76 18.97 54.70
C PRO A 361 -0.34 19.20 53.65
N VAL A 362 -1.61 19.10 54.05
CA VAL A 362 -2.77 19.39 53.21
C VAL A 362 -3.86 19.99 54.09
N VAL A 363 -4.53 21.05 53.62
CA VAL A 363 -5.69 21.62 54.29
C VAL A 363 -6.96 20.94 53.79
N ILE A 364 -7.76 20.39 54.71
CA ILE A 364 -9.03 19.73 54.40
C ILE A 364 -10.08 20.29 55.37
N ASP A 365 -11.18 20.83 54.84
CA ASP A 365 -12.21 21.52 55.63
C ASP A 365 -11.63 22.62 56.54
N GLY A 366 -10.58 23.32 56.08
CA GLY A 366 -9.88 24.36 56.84
C GLY A 366 -8.95 23.87 57.95
N ILE A 367 -8.80 22.55 58.11
CA ILE A 367 -7.93 21.92 59.11
C ILE A 367 -6.66 21.40 58.42
N SER A 368 -5.49 21.75 58.96
CA SER A 368 -4.21 21.21 58.48
C SER A 368 -4.07 19.75 58.89
N GLN A 369 -3.90 18.87 57.91
CA GLN A 369 -3.68 17.44 58.06
C GLN A 369 -2.36 17.04 57.39
N SER A 370 -1.66 16.05 57.94
CA SER A 370 -0.40 15.56 57.38
C SER A 370 -0.58 14.17 56.81
N VAL A 371 -0.25 14.00 55.53
CA VAL A 371 -0.31 12.71 54.83
C VAL A 371 1.11 12.24 54.52
N HIS A 372 1.42 10.97 54.73
CA HIS A 372 2.76 10.43 54.46
C HIS A 372 2.97 10.26 52.96
N MET A 373 4.07 10.74 52.39
CA MET A 373 4.35 10.59 50.95
C MET A 373 5.84 10.61 50.63
N SER A 374 6.39 9.45 50.25
CA SER A 374 7.75 9.36 49.69
C SER A 374 7.95 10.13 48.38
N ASN A 375 9.19 10.55 48.10
CA ASN A 375 9.54 11.30 46.89
C ASN A 375 9.19 10.56 45.58
N LYS A 376 9.23 9.23 45.59
CA LYS A 376 8.82 8.40 44.45
C LYS A 376 7.31 8.50 44.17
N ARG A 377 6.50 8.54 45.23
CA ARG A 377 5.05 8.73 45.12
C ARG A 377 4.71 10.18 44.76
N LEU A 378 5.43 11.14 45.32
CA LEU A 378 5.28 12.56 45.02
C LEU A 378 5.38 12.86 43.52
N GLY A 379 6.42 12.33 42.86
CA GLY A 379 6.58 12.48 41.41
C GLY A 379 5.40 11.91 40.61
N ARG A 380 4.87 10.74 41.00
CA ARG A 380 3.70 10.10 40.36
C ARG A 380 2.43 10.93 40.51
N PHE A 381 2.16 11.45 41.71
CA PHE A 381 0.96 12.25 41.94
C PHE A 381 1.04 13.62 41.25
N LEU A 382 2.23 14.20 41.13
CA LEU A 382 2.46 15.39 40.30
C LEU A 382 2.25 15.10 38.80
N CYS A 383 2.62 13.92 38.30
CA CYS A 383 2.29 13.48 36.94
C CYS A 383 0.79 13.30 36.78
N PHE A 384 0.15 12.64 37.74
CA PHE A 384 -1.26 12.30 37.70
C PHE A 384 -2.15 13.54 37.59
N TYR A 385 -1.88 14.58 38.38
CA TYR A 385 -2.63 15.84 38.35
C TYR A 385 -2.13 16.84 37.30
N GLY A 386 -1.08 16.52 36.52
CA GLY A 386 -0.57 17.40 35.47
C GLY A 386 0.18 18.66 35.98
N ILE A 387 0.53 18.72 37.27
CA ILE A 387 1.16 19.89 37.91
C ILE A 387 2.69 19.76 38.08
N GLY A 388 3.28 18.66 37.62
CA GLY A 388 4.72 18.38 37.74
C GLY A 388 5.63 19.06 36.73
N LYS A 389 5.16 20.05 35.94
CA LYS A 389 5.99 20.71 34.91
C LYS A 389 7.18 21.44 35.56
N GLY A 390 8.38 21.19 35.03
CA GLY A 390 9.64 21.79 35.50
C GLY A 390 10.31 21.09 36.70
N LEU A 391 9.56 20.27 37.45
CA LEU A 391 10.03 19.61 38.68
C LEU A 391 10.52 18.17 38.47
N ARG A 392 10.17 17.57 37.34
CA ARG A 392 10.49 16.18 36.98
C ARG A 392 11.68 16.11 36.02
N GLU A 393 12.41 15.00 36.02
CA GLU A 393 13.59 14.79 35.16
C GLU A 393 13.25 14.94 33.66
N SER A 394 12.05 14.49 33.27
CA SER A 394 11.48 14.66 31.93
C SER A 394 9.95 14.67 32.01
N GLU A 395 9.26 15.09 30.94
CA GLU A 395 7.78 15.14 30.93
C GLU A 395 7.11 13.75 31.06
N SER A 396 7.83 12.69 30.68
CA SER A 396 7.38 11.29 30.76
C SER A 396 7.89 10.53 31.99
N SER A 397 8.81 11.10 32.77
CA SER A 397 9.36 10.48 33.98
C SER A 397 8.47 10.77 35.20
N ASP A 398 8.32 9.78 36.09
CA ASP A 398 7.74 9.94 37.42
C ASP A 398 8.79 10.30 38.49
N LYS A 399 10.06 10.50 38.08
CA LYS A 399 11.16 10.91 38.97
C LYS A 399 11.29 12.42 39.06
N LEU A 400 11.51 12.89 40.28
CA LEU A 400 11.82 14.29 40.57
C LEU A 400 13.27 14.61 40.23
N LYS A 401 13.52 15.86 39.83
CA LYS A 401 14.88 16.37 39.76
C LYS A 401 15.46 16.43 41.17
N ALA A 402 16.72 16.04 41.31
CA ALA A 402 17.43 16.11 42.59
C ALA A 402 17.43 17.56 43.13
N GLY A 403 17.06 17.74 44.39
CA GLY A 403 17.01 19.04 45.09
C GLY A 403 15.72 19.84 44.89
N TRP A 404 14.73 19.30 44.16
CA TRP A 404 13.42 19.94 43.92
C TRP A 404 12.29 19.29 44.72
N GLU A 405 12.60 18.40 45.66
CA GLU A 405 11.63 17.61 46.40
C GLU A 405 10.71 18.48 47.28
N ASP A 406 11.25 19.52 47.91
CA ASP A 406 10.47 20.41 48.77
C ASP A 406 9.53 21.31 47.96
N GLU A 407 10.00 21.88 46.86
CA GLU A 407 9.17 22.65 45.93
C GLU A 407 8.06 21.77 45.33
N ALA A 408 8.39 20.53 44.97
CA ALA A 408 7.44 19.55 44.49
C ALA A 408 6.36 19.21 45.52
N ARG A 409 6.75 19.09 46.79
CA ARG A 409 5.84 18.82 47.91
C ARG A 409 4.94 20.01 48.19
N THR A 410 5.49 21.23 48.22
CA THR A 410 4.71 22.47 48.36
C THR A 410 3.68 22.59 47.24
N ARG A 411 4.08 22.35 45.98
CA ARG A 411 3.16 22.46 44.84
C ARG A 411 2.00 21.46 44.92
N LEU A 412 2.28 20.21 45.30
CA LEU A 412 1.22 19.22 45.47
C LEU A 412 0.33 19.56 46.68
N SER A 413 0.93 20.00 47.79
CA SER A 413 0.22 20.45 49.00
C SER A 413 -0.77 21.57 48.66
N ASP A 414 -0.30 22.62 47.99
CA ASP A 414 -1.11 23.79 47.63
C ASP A 414 -2.26 23.39 46.70
N TYR A 415 -1.97 22.54 45.70
CA TYR A 415 -2.99 22.02 44.80
C TYR A 415 -4.08 21.25 45.55
N LEU A 416 -3.70 20.24 46.35
CA LEU A 416 -4.66 19.42 47.09
C LEU A 416 -5.45 20.23 48.11
N SER A 417 -4.79 21.17 48.79
CA SER A 417 -5.44 22.10 49.73
C SER A 417 -6.47 22.96 49.00
N SER A 418 -6.13 23.52 47.84
CA SER A 418 -7.08 24.30 47.03
C SER A 418 -8.31 23.50 46.58
N CYS A 419 -8.17 22.18 46.46
CA CYS A 419 -9.25 21.28 46.10
C CYS A 419 -10.16 20.90 47.27
N LEU A 420 -9.72 20.97 48.53
CA LEU A 420 -10.44 20.40 49.69
C LEU A 420 -10.58 21.29 50.93
N GLY A 421 -9.94 22.46 50.98
CA GLY A 421 -9.94 23.34 52.16
C GLY A 421 -9.84 24.81 51.81
#